data_AF-A0A2T4WYD7-F1
#
_entry.id   AF-A0A2T4WYD7-F1
#
_cell.length_a   1.000
_cell.length_b   1.000
_cell.length_c   1.000
_cell.angle_alpha   90.00
_cell.angle_beta   90.00
_cell.angle_gamma   90.00
#
_symmetry.space_group_name_H-M   'P 1'
#
loop_
_entity.id
_entity.type
_entity.pdbx_description
1 polymer ?
#
loop_
_entity_poly.entity_id
_entity_poly.type
_entity_poly.pdbx_seq_one_letter_code
_entity_poly.pdbx_strand_id
1 'polypeptide(L)'
;MTTNQINKPYSKFLQHYFFCFLFLFFSSISYAQFNIVGMQNNGQVVYEAKLTISEPGKPAYTQSIPFNNKQPYPFGTTITTFDTAISTMYKGQRQVIHPNSALKLIKEQYGIKAQTVKGTVDHILKDVKQNVGFYKAGNGYTWAHAEGTELRVQATGHSKAVNIETFEGQINIIDQVPVKINQAATASIGGKKVGSDLTTTVRTTNTAGNTYSSNQSSQPIVYQTYEQAIDAFVNDTYNKEQSGTAYVEELAENYGLIGELYMEIGQFEKAIEPLGKAVEFMAMLDPEDIYILDTSLYLCEAMISTNVPEYQNIGNNLTVEIINILLPELNEYISEYNYAMQYEDDDWAWDLCYDLVDINEYLGWAYELLENYDKADEFYAWADEYDSRL
;
A
#
# COMPACT_ATOMS: atom_id res chain seq x y z
N MET A 1 -35.32 12.57 -9.85
CA MET A 1 -34.29 12.97 -10.84
C MET A 1 -34.44 12.05 -12.04
N THR A 2 -34.49 12.61 -13.25
CA THR A 2 -34.61 11.83 -14.50
C THR A 2 -33.28 11.17 -14.83
N THR A 3 -33.30 9.85 -15.05
CA THR A 3 -32.21 8.89 -15.28
C THR A 3 -31.29 9.14 -16.49
N ASN A 4 -31.33 10.33 -17.11
CA ASN A 4 -30.64 10.64 -18.37
C ASN A 4 -29.37 11.52 -18.21
N GLN A 5 -28.81 11.66 -17.01
CA GLN A 5 -27.57 12.41 -16.79
C GLN A 5 -26.43 11.61 -16.14
N ILE A 6 -26.58 10.29 -16.00
CA ILE A 6 -25.45 9.44 -15.65
C ILE A 6 -24.69 9.18 -16.94
N ASN A 7 -23.86 10.15 -17.34
CA ASN A 7 -22.70 9.86 -18.18
C ASN A 7 -22.01 8.65 -17.56
N LYS A 8 -21.67 7.64 -18.35
CA LYS A 8 -21.10 6.36 -17.90
C LYS A 8 -19.55 6.44 -17.85
N PRO A 9 -18.91 6.87 -16.75
CA PRO A 9 -17.45 6.70 -16.59
C PRO A 9 -17.09 5.24 -16.25
N TYR A 10 -17.95 4.53 -15.51
CA TYR A 10 -17.66 3.19 -14.99
C TYR A 10 -17.48 2.10 -16.05
N SER A 11 -18.15 2.19 -17.20
CA SER A 11 -17.98 1.18 -18.28
C SER A 11 -16.68 1.36 -19.07
N LYS A 12 -16.03 2.54 -19.00
CA LYS A 12 -14.74 2.78 -19.64
C LYS A 12 -13.57 2.35 -18.75
N PHE A 13 -13.74 2.42 -17.43
CA PHE A 13 -12.82 1.91 -16.42
C PHE A 13 -12.55 0.41 -16.62
N LEU A 14 -13.60 -0.42 -16.65
CA LEU A 14 -13.48 -1.86 -16.87
C LEU A 14 -12.94 -2.24 -18.25
N GLN A 15 -13.29 -1.49 -19.29
CA GLN A 15 -12.71 -1.72 -20.63
C GLN A 15 -11.22 -1.37 -20.70
N HIS A 16 -10.72 -0.43 -19.89
CA HIS A 16 -9.29 -0.13 -19.77
C HIS A 16 -8.57 -1.16 -18.87
N TYR A 17 -9.17 -1.54 -17.75
CA TYR A 17 -8.63 -2.56 -16.83
C TYR A 17 -8.47 -3.92 -17.53
N PHE A 18 -9.46 -4.32 -18.33
CA PHE A 18 -9.41 -5.56 -19.13
C PHE A 18 -8.40 -5.49 -20.29
N PHE A 19 -8.11 -4.30 -20.83
CA PHE A 19 -7.11 -4.14 -21.89
C PHE A 19 -5.67 -4.17 -21.37
N CYS A 20 -5.43 -3.75 -20.12
CA CYS A 20 -4.12 -3.89 -19.49
C CYS A 20 -3.81 -5.35 -19.13
N PHE A 21 -4.79 -6.13 -18.66
CA PHE A 21 -4.59 -7.55 -18.33
C PHE A 21 -4.37 -8.46 -19.56
N LEU A 22 -4.82 -8.07 -20.76
CA LEU A 22 -4.71 -8.93 -21.95
C LEU A 22 -3.32 -8.93 -22.60
N PHE A 23 -2.40 -8.09 -22.14
CA PHE A 23 -1.01 -8.06 -22.58
C PHE A 23 -0.11 -8.16 -21.37
N LEU A 24 0.30 -9.37 -20.97
CA LEU A 24 1.61 -9.69 -20.37
C LEU A 24 1.75 -11.18 -20.03
N PHE A 25 1.38 -12.09 -20.95
CA PHE A 25 1.90 -13.47 -20.90
C PHE A 25 3.26 -13.55 -21.59
N PHE A 26 4.27 -12.96 -20.96
CA PHE A 26 5.65 -13.39 -21.12
C PHE A 26 6.25 -13.55 -19.73
N SER A 27 6.24 -14.79 -19.24
CA SER A 27 7.07 -15.23 -18.11
C SER A 27 8.55 -15.21 -18.53
N SER A 28 9.11 -14.03 -18.78
CA SER A 28 10.53 -13.84 -18.56
C SER A 28 10.69 -13.77 -17.05
N ILE A 29 11.38 -14.76 -16.47
CA ILE A 29 11.97 -14.64 -15.14
C ILE A 29 12.96 -13.47 -15.22
N SER A 30 12.44 -12.26 -15.09
CA SER A 30 13.23 -11.06 -14.97
C SER A 30 13.76 -11.10 -13.56
N TYR A 31 14.97 -11.63 -13.40
CA TYR A 31 15.76 -11.39 -12.21
C TYR A 31 15.98 -9.87 -12.16
N ALA A 32 15.12 -9.12 -11.49
CA ALA A 32 15.44 -7.75 -11.16
C ALA A 32 16.57 -7.82 -10.12
N GLN A 33 17.74 -7.30 -10.51
CA GLN A 33 18.96 -7.43 -9.74
C GLN A 33 19.23 -6.14 -8.99
N PHE A 34 19.30 -6.22 -7.67
CA PHE A 34 19.78 -5.12 -6.85
C PHE A 34 21.31 -5.01 -6.96
N ASN A 35 21.80 -3.78 -7.12
CA ASN A 35 23.23 -3.49 -7.19
C ASN A 35 23.63 -2.44 -6.15
N ILE A 36 24.74 -2.70 -5.47
CA ILE A 36 25.45 -1.66 -4.71
C ILE A 36 26.14 -0.75 -5.73
N VAL A 37 25.79 0.54 -5.73
CA VAL A 37 26.34 1.54 -6.65
C VAL A 37 27.42 2.42 -6.02
N GLY A 38 27.63 2.31 -4.71
CA GLY A 38 28.73 2.98 -4.03
C GLY A 38 28.94 2.45 -2.61
N MET A 39 30.12 2.69 -2.06
CA MET A 39 30.48 2.38 -0.67
C MET A 39 31.26 3.56 -0.09
N GLN A 40 30.99 3.93 1.15
CA GLN A 40 31.63 5.07 1.82
C GLN A 40 31.92 4.76 3.29
N ASN A 41 33.11 5.11 3.77
CA ASN A 41 33.45 5.09 5.19
C ASN A 41 33.86 6.51 5.62
N ASN A 42 33.16 7.07 6.61
CA ASN A 42 33.35 8.47 7.04
C ASN A 42 33.31 9.48 5.88
N GLY A 43 32.40 9.28 4.93
CA GLY A 43 32.23 10.13 3.74
C GLY A 43 33.28 9.94 2.64
N GLN A 44 34.31 9.11 2.85
CA GLN A 44 35.30 8.78 1.83
C GLN A 44 34.87 7.54 1.04
N VAL A 45 35.05 7.55 -0.28
CA VAL A 45 34.78 6.38 -1.13
C VAL A 45 35.72 5.25 -0.74
N VAL A 46 35.16 4.06 -0.51
CA VAL A 46 35.91 2.83 -0.27
C VAL A 46 35.55 1.78 -1.32
N TYR A 47 36.44 0.82 -1.53
CA TYR A 47 36.26 -0.27 -2.49
C TYR A 47 35.95 -1.61 -1.83
N GLU A 48 35.78 -1.62 -0.52
CA GLU A 48 35.34 -2.77 0.26
C GLU A 48 34.50 -2.29 1.44
N ALA A 49 33.50 -3.09 1.81
CA ALA A 49 32.64 -2.85 2.96
C ALA A 49 32.48 -4.13 3.76
N LYS A 50 32.60 -4.06 5.09
CA LYS A 50 32.19 -5.17 5.95
C LYS A 50 30.66 -5.19 5.99
N LEU A 51 30.07 -6.28 5.50
CA LEU A 51 28.62 -6.46 5.41
C LEU A 51 28.22 -7.82 6.00
N THR A 52 27.04 -7.89 6.59
CA THR A 52 26.33 -9.17 6.79
C THR A 52 25.32 -9.31 5.67
N ILE A 53 25.39 -10.42 4.94
CA ILE A 53 24.44 -10.78 3.89
C ILE A 53 23.66 -11.99 4.37
N SER A 54 22.34 -11.87 4.38
CA SER A 54 21.41 -12.98 4.63
C SER A 54 20.62 -13.19 3.35
N GLU A 55 20.99 -14.20 2.56
CA GLU A 55 20.24 -14.59 1.35
C GLU A 55 19.22 -15.68 1.71
N PRO A 56 18.07 -15.76 1.01
CA PRO A 56 17.09 -16.81 1.26
C PRO A 56 17.69 -18.22 1.16
N GLY A 57 17.36 -19.08 2.13
CA GLY A 57 17.83 -20.46 2.19
C GLY A 57 19.33 -20.63 2.39
N LYS A 58 20.05 -19.59 2.81
CA LYS A 58 21.48 -19.67 3.13
C LYS A 58 21.78 -19.09 4.51
N PRO A 59 22.72 -19.68 5.27
CA PRO A 59 23.18 -19.07 6.50
C PRO A 59 23.74 -17.67 6.24
N ALA A 60 23.32 -16.71 7.08
CA ALA A 60 23.87 -15.37 7.03
C ALA A 60 25.39 -15.41 7.22
N TYR A 61 26.12 -14.64 6.42
CA TYR A 61 27.58 -14.55 6.51
C TYR A 61 28.01 -13.10 6.64
N THR A 62 29.12 -12.87 7.36
CA THR A 62 29.70 -11.54 7.57
C THR A 62 31.12 -11.50 7.03
N GLN A 63 31.39 -10.66 6.05
CA GLN A 63 32.72 -10.53 5.44
C GLN A 63 32.94 -9.15 4.82
N SER A 64 34.19 -8.84 4.48
CA SER A 64 34.53 -7.70 3.61
C SER A 64 34.16 -8.04 2.17
N ILE A 65 33.20 -7.31 1.61
CA ILE A 65 32.72 -7.47 0.24
C ILE A 65 33.33 -6.36 -0.62
N PRO A 66 34.08 -6.70 -1.68
CA PRO A 66 34.61 -5.71 -2.60
C PRO A 66 33.48 -5.06 -3.40
N PHE A 67 33.65 -3.78 -3.74
CA PHE A 67 32.71 -3.06 -4.56
C PHE A 67 32.59 -3.71 -5.94
N ASN A 68 31.38 -4.17 -6.27
CA ASN A 68 31.05 -4.72 -7.57
C ASN A 68 29.62 -4.31 -7.94
N ASN A 69 29.50 -3.31 -8.80
CA ASN A 69 28.21 -2.81 -9.28
C ASN A 69 27.50 -3.75 -10.27
N LYS A 70 28.10 -4.91 -10.56
CA LYS A 70 27.52 -5.98 -11.38
C LYS A 70 27.20 -7.22 -10.56
N GLN A 71 27.42 -7.21 -9.23
CA GLN A 71 27.08 -8.34 -8.37
C GLN A 71 25.58 -8.28 -8.09
N PRO A 72 24.78 -9.22 -8.62
CA PRO A 72 23.38 -9.30 -8.28
C PRO A 72 23.22 -9.91 -6.89
N TYR A 73 22.22 -9.43 -6.15
CA TYR A 73 21.72 -10.09 -4.95
C TYR A 73 20.31 -10.62 -5.23
N PRO A 74 19.98 -11.85 -4.80
CA PRO A 74 18.63 -12.39 -4.98
C PRO A 74 17.62 -11.59 -4.15
N PHE A 75 16.35 -11.62 -4.56
CA PHE A 75 15.25 -11.17 -3.71
C PHE A 75 15.22 -11.91 -2.37
N GLY A 76 14.63 -11.31 -1.35
CA GLY A 76 14.70 -11.74 0.05
C GLY A 76 16.03 -11.40 0.75
N THR A 77 17.06 -10.97 0.00
CA THR A 77 18.36 -10.67 0.62
C THR A 77 18.26 -9.49 1.58
N THR A 78 18.73 -9.69 2.80
CA THR A 78 18.96 -8.62 3.78
C THR A 78 20.45 -8.28 3.83
N ILE A 79 20.76 -6.98 3.64
CA ILE A 79 22.12 -6.44 3.73
C ILE A 79 22.22 -5.58 4.97
N THR A 80 23.07 -5.98 5.92
CA THR A 80 23.38 -5.19 7.13
C THR A 80 24.78 -4.58 7.01
N THR A 81 24.86 -3.27 7.22
CA THR A 81 26.10 -2.50 7.25
C THR A 81 26.69 -2.45 8.65
N PHE A 82 28.01 -2.21 8.75
CA PHE A 82 28.71 -2.01 10.03
C PHE A 82 29.25 -0.58 10.12
N ASP A 83 30.50 -0.36 9.71
CA ASP A 83 31.20 0.92 9.75
C ASP A 83 31.16 1.69 8.41
N THR A 84 30.66 1.02 7.37
CA THR A 84 30.64 1.52 6.00
C THR A 84 29.20 1.74 5.56
N ALA A 85 28.91 2.91 5.02
CA ALA A 85 27.68 3.18 4.31
C ALA A 85 27.72 2.55 2.92
N ILE A 86 26.59 2.03 2.44
CA ILE A 86 26.46 1.59 1.04
C ILE A 86 25.39 2.41 0.34
N SER A 87 25.58 2.66 -0.95
CA SER A 87 24.60 3.32 -1.80
C SER A 87 23.96 2.34 -2.76
N THR A 88 22.67 2.49 -2.98
CA THR A 88 21.85 1.67 -3.86
C THR A 88 21.10 2.58 -4.83
N MET A 89 20.67 2.04 -5.97
CA MET A 89 19.73 2.72 -6.86
C MET A 89 18.41 1.96 -6.86
N TYR A 90 17.32 2.67 -6.60
CA TYR A 90 15.97 2.13 -6.56
C TYR A 90 15.01 3.08 -7.29
N LYS A 91 14.30 2.59 -8.32
CA LYS A 91 13.38 3.39 -9.16
C LYS A 91 13.98 4.75 -9.60
N GLY A 92 15.27 4.77 -9.95
CA GLY A 92 16.00 5.98 -10.35
C GLY A 92 16.46 6.90 -9.20
N GLN A 93 16.11 6.57 -7.96
CA GLN A 93 16.48 7.28 -6.74
C GLN A 93 17.71 6.63 -6.10
N ARG A 94 18.58 7.42 -5.47
CA ARG A 94 19.72 6.90 -4.73
C ARG A 94 19.34 6.78 -3.26
N GLN A 95 19.58 5.62 -2.67
CA GLN A 95 19.46 5.41 -1.23
C GLN A 95 20.85 5.20 -0.63
N VAL A 96 21.13 5.78 0.54
CA VAL A 96 22.38 5.60 1.27
C VAL A 96 22.07 4.94 2.60
N ILE A 97 22.41 3.67 2.72
CA ILE A 97 22.25 2.87 3.93
C ILE A 97 23.45 3.17 4.83
N HIS A 98 23.20 3.84 5.96
CA HIS A 98 24.26 4.26 6.89
C HIS A 98 24.85 3.08 7.67
N PRO A 99 26.00 3.27 8.33
CA PRO A 99 26.55 2.35 9.32
C PRO A 99 25.48 1.79 10.30
N ASN A 100 25.59 0.51 10.64
CA ASN A 100 24.69 -0.21 11.55
C ASN A 100 23.22 -0.24 11.12
N SER A 101 22.95 -0.19 9.82
CA SER A 101 21.60 -0.23 9.25
C SER A 101 21.38 -1.52 8.47
N ALA A 102 20.13 -1.92 8.27
CA ALA A 102 19.80 -3.08 7.46
C ALA A 102 18.68 -2.77 6.46
N LEU A 103 18.88 -3.22 5.22
CA LEU A 103 17.90 -3.13 4.14
C LEU A 103 17.55 -4.54 3.64
N LYS A 104 16.27 -4.89 3.63
CA LYS A 104 15.73 -6.11 3.01
C LYS A 104 15.19 -5.78 1.63
N LEU A 105 15.44 -6.67 0.68
CA LEU A 105 14.93 -6.58 -0.69
C LEU A 105 13.79 -7.56 -0.85
N ILE A 106 12.63 -7.07 -1.21
CA ILE A 106 11.42 -7.88 -1.40
C ILE A 106 11.05 -7.81 -2.88
N LYS A 107 10.65 -8.95 -3.45
CA LYS A 107 10.07 -9.00 -4.79
C LYS A 107 8.61 -8.57 -4.69
N GLU A 108 8.17 -7.71 -5.59
CA GLU A 108 6.74 -7.45 -5.81
C GLU A 108 6.42 -7.82 -7.27
N GLN A 109 5.15 -8.09 -7.57
CA GLN A 109 4.67 -8.54 -8.88
C GLN A 109 5.23 -7.71 -10.05
N TYR A 110 5.41 -6.40 -9.84
CA TYR A 110 5.90 -5.45 -10.84
C TYR A 110 7.18 -4.70 -10.43
N GLY A 111 7.91 -5.19 -9.43
CA GLY A 111 9.09 -4.45 -8.96
C GLY A 111 9.91 -5.05 -7.83
N ILE A 112 10.62 -4.14 -7.17
CA ILE A 112 11.45 -4.42 -6.00
C ILE A 112 10.93 -3.51 -4.90
N LYS A 113 10.79 -4.01 -3.68
CA LYS A 113 10.58 -3.19 -2.50
C LYS A 113 11.85 -3.21 -1.66
N ALA A 114 12.33 -2.02 -1.32
CA ALA A 114 13.49 -1.83 -0.44
C ALA A 114 12.98 -1.42 0.94
N GLN A 115 13.05 -2.34 1.90
CA GLN A 115 12.54 -2.13 3.25
C GLN A 115 13.70 -1.87 4.22
N THR A 116 13.69 -0.73 4.89
CA THR A 116 14.62 -0.43 5.98
C THR A 116 14.20 -1.19 7.23
N VAL A 117 14.89 -2.28 7.56
CA VAL A 117 14.60 -3.15 8.72
C VAL A 117 15.05 -2.47 10.02
N LYS A 118 16.20 -1.79 10.01
CA LYS A 118 16.72 -1.02 11.14
C LYS A 118 17.73 0.03 10.70
N GLY A 119 17.89 1.06 11.51
CA GLY A 119 18.95 2.06 11.35
C GLY A 119 18.51 3.26 10.52
N THR A 120 19.43 3.81 9.74
CA THR A 120 19.27 5.07 9.04
C THR A 120 19.51 4.89 7.56
N VAL A 121 18.59 5.39 6.74
CA VAL A 121 18.74 5.43 5.28
C VAL A 121 18.46 6.84 4.79
N ASP A 122 19.38 7.40 4.01
CA ASP A 122 19.15 8.67 3.31
C ASP A 122 18.55 8.38 1.94
N HIS A 123 17.51 9.12 1.61
CA HIS A 123 16.81 9.06 0.34
C HIS A 123 17.13 10.34 -0.43
N ILE A 124 17.85 10.18 -1.52
CA ILE A 124 18.29 11.29 -2.37
C ILE A 124 17.41 11.28 -3.62
N LEU A 125 16.40 12.15 -3.61
CA LEU A 125 15.39 12.27 -4.65
C LEU A 125 15.77 13.42 -5.60
N LYS A 126 16.62 13.13 -6.59
CA LYS A 126 17.00 14.13 -7.61
C LYS A 126 16.05 14.05 -8.81
N ASP A 127 15.48 15.19 -9.20
CA ASP A 127 14.74 15.40 -10.47
C ASP A 127 13.51 14.52 -10.73
N VAL A 128 12.67 14.23 -9.71
CA VAL A 128 11.34 13.67 -9.97
C VAL A 128 10.39 14.82 -10.37
N LYS A 129 10.44 15.24 -11.64
CA LYS A 129 9.56 16.29 -12.22
C LYS A 129 8.11 15.83 -12.46
N GLN A 130 7.69 14.71 -11.89
CA GLN A 130 6.37 14.12 -12.15
C GLN A 130 5.71 13.71 -10.85
N ASN A 131 4.37 13.75 -10.88
CA ASN A 131 3.40 13.43 -9.84
C ASN A 131 3.47 11.98 -9.28
N VAL A 132 4.67 11.42 -9.13
CA VAL A 132 4.93 10.02 -8.74
C VAL A 132 6.17 9.89 -7.86
N GLY A 133 6.57 10.98 -7.19
CA GLY A 133 7.64 11.01 -6.18
C GLY A 133 7.21 10.38 -4.85
N PHE A 134 6.71 9.15 -4.91
CA PHE A 134 6.23 8.42 -3.75
C PHE A 134 7.40 7.77 -3.01
N TYR A 135 7.51 8.05 -1.71
CA TYR A 135 8.38 7.29 -0.82
C TYR A 135 7.59 6.84 0.43
N LYS A 136 7.30 5.52 0.48
CA LYS A 136 6.69 4.90 1.67
C LYS A 136 7.76 4.75 2.75
N ALA A 137 7.72 5.67 3.71
CA ALA A 137 8.67 5.79 4.81
C ALA A 137 8.08 5.25 6.11
N GLY A 138 7.89 3.94 6.27
CA GLY A 138 7.53 3.42 7.60
C GLY A 138 6.67 2.18 7.69
N ASN A 139 6.32 1.91 8.94
CA ASN A 139 5.48 0.89 9.59
C ASN A 139 4.12 0.51 8.95
N GLY A 140 3.83 0.93 7.71
CA GLY A 140 2.53 0.80 7.05
C GLY A 140 1.70 2.08 7.04
N TYR A 141 1.84 2.97 8.02
CA TYR A 141 0.87 4.03 8.35
C TYR A 141 1.36 5.48 8.13
N THR A 142 2.65 5.71 7.89
CA THR A 142 3.22 7.04 7.60
C THR A 142 4.00 7.01 6.29
N TRP A 143 3.77 7.99 5.43
CA TRP A 143 4.42 8.11 4.12
C TRP A 143 4.91 9.53 3.89
N ALA A 144 5.92 9.72 3.04
CA ALA A 144 6.45 11.03 2.70
C ALA A 144 6.43 11.25 1.20
N HIS A 145 5.74 12.29 0.77
CA HIS A 145 5.81 12.81 -0.59
C HIS A 145 6.87 13.91 -0.63
N ALA A 146 7.87 13.75 -1.49
CA ALA A 146 9.01 14.65 -1.56
C ALA A 146 9.31 15.04 -3.00
N GLU A 147 9.28 16.34 -3.26
CA GLU A 147 9.65 16.92 -4.55
C GLU A 147 11.08 17.47 -4.46
N GLY A 148 12.01 16.87 -5.23
CA GLY A 148 13.37 17.40 -5.42
C GLY A 148 14.18 17.65 -4.15
N THR A 149 14.21 16.70 -3.22
CA THR A 149 14.70 16.90 -1.85
C THR A 149 15.55 15.71 -1.36
N GLU A 150 16.55 16.00 -0.51
CA GLU A 150 17.25 14.99 0.30
C GLU A 150 16.57 14.86 1.68
N LEU A 151 16.15 13.65 2.02
CA LEU A 151 15.55 13.34 3.31
C LEU A 151 16.24 12.13 3.96
N ARG A 152 16.31 12.13 5.29
CA ARG A 152 16.78 11.00 6.08
C ARG A 152 15.64 10.35 6.80
N VAL A 153 15.56 9.04 6.67
CA VAL A 153 14.59 8.21 7.37
C VAL A 153 15.33 7.35 8.37
N GLN A 154 14.93 7.47 9.62
CA GLN A 154 15.45 6.66 10.70
C GLN A 154 14.34 5.75 11.23
N ALA A 155 14.56 4.44 11.09
CA ALA A 155 13.73 3.41 11.67
C ALA A 155 14.37 2.91 12.97
N THR A 156 13.65 3.08 14.08
CA THR A 156 14.06 2.52 15.37
C THR A 156 13.68 1.04 15.41
N GLY A 157 14.67 0.14 15.48
CA GLY A 157 14.39 -1.30 15.54
C GLY A 157 13.42 -1.62 16.68
N HIS A 158 12.37 -2.39 16.37
CA HIS A 158 11.25 -2.79 17.25
C HIS A 158 10.16 -1.73 17.51
N SER A 159 10.19 -0.58 16.84
CA SER A 159 9.15 0.44 17.00
C SER A 159 8.57 0.82 15.64
N LYS A 160 7.24 0.96 15.59
CA LYS A 160 6.50 1.52 14.45
C LYS A 160 6.81 3.01 14.23
N ALA A 161 7.62 3.64 15.09
CA ALA A 161 8.02 5.04 14.96
C ALA A 161 9.01 5.25 13.81
N VAL A 162 8.79 6.31 13.06
CA VAL A 162 9.70 6.81 12.03
C VAL A 162 10.04 8.25 12.32
N ASN A 163 11.33 8.58 12.24
CA ASN A 163 11.78 9.96 12.21
C ASN A 163 12.18 10.32 10.79
N ILE A 164 11.64 11.43 10.29
CA ILE A 164 11.93 11.97 8.97
C ILE A 164 12.56 13.34 9.13
N GLU A 165 13.84 13.44 8.77
CA GLU A 165 14.59 14.70 8.76
C GLU A 165 14.70 15.22 7.33
N THR A 166 14.31 16.48 7.13
CA THR A 166 14.41 17.15 5.82
C THR A 166 15.65 18.01 5.79
N PHE A 167 16.61 17.74 4.92
CA PHE A 167 17.85 18.54 4.85
C PHE A 167 17.72 19.76 3.93
N GLU A 168 17.00 19.61 2.82
CA GLU A 168 16.80 20.66 1.82
C GLU A 168 15.33 20.75 1.43
N GLY A 169 14.87 21.89 0.93
CA GLY A 169 13.51 22.03 0.41
C GLY A 169 12.39 21.78 1.43
N GLN A 170 11.34 21.11 0.96
CA GLN A 170 10.13 20.80 1.71
C GLN A 170 9.63 19.42 1.30
N ILE A 171 9.15 18.64 2.26
CA ILE A 171 8.41 17.39 2.03
C ILE A 171 7.02 17.53 2.65
N ASN A 172 6.06 16.79 2.09
CA ASN A 172 4.73 16.64 2.67
C ASN A 172 4.61 15.21 3.20
N ILE A 173 4.42 15.10 4.51
CA ILE A 173 4.26 13.84 5.22
C ILE A 173 2.77 13.56 5.31
N ILE A 174 2.37 12.34 5.01
CA ILE A 174 0.99 11.89 5.03
C ILE A 174 0.89 10.79 6.07
N ASP A 175 0.05 11.01 7.08
CA ASP A 175 -0.22 10.03 8.13
C ASP A 175 -1.64 9.51 8.03
N GLN A 176 -1.79 8.20 8.12
CA GLN A 176 -3.09 7.58 8.33
C GLN A 176 -3.49 7.77 9.80
N VAL A 177 -4.65 8.40 10.02
CA VAL A 177 -5.21 8.66 11.34
C VAL A 177 -6.58 8.00 11.50
N PRO A 178 -6.91 7.44 12.68
CA PRO A 178 -8.24 6.89 12.91
C PRO A 178 -9.33 7.96 12.89
N VAL A 179 -10.49 7.61 12.35
CA VAL A 179 -11.72 8.40 12.40
C VAL A 179 -12.71 7.68 13.31
N LYS A 180 -13.13 8.35 14.39
CA LYS A 180 -14.07 7.78 15.37
C LYS A 180 -15.40 8.51 15.31
N ILE A 181 -16.47 7.74 15.17
CA ILE A 181 -17.84 8.24 15.18
C ILE A 181 -18.52 7.77 16.47
N ASN A 182 -19.01 8.69 17.31
CA ASN A 182 -19.71 8.35 18.56
C ASN A 182 -21.18 7.94 18.36
N GLN A 183 -21.58 7.65 17.13
CA GLN A 183 -22.87 7.11 16.75
C GLN A 183 -22.68 5.67 16.30
N ALA A 184 -23.56 4.78 16.72
CA ALA A 184 -23.53 3.40 16.26
C ALA A 184 -23.92 3.33 14.77
N ALA A 185 -23.20 2.50 14.02
CA ALA A 185 -23.58 2.11 12.66
C ALA A 185 -25.00 1.55 12.64
N THR A 186 -25.72 1.77 11.53
CA THR A 186 -27.07 1.22 11.32
C THR A 186 -27.12 0.13 10.27
N ALA A 187 -26.04 -0.06 9.52
CA ALA A 187 -25.88 -1.15 8.57
C ALA A 187 -24.70 -2.04 8.96
N SER A 188 -24.78 -3.32 8.59
CA SER A 188 -23.62 -4.20 8.55
C SER A 188 -23.05 -4.12 7.14
N ILE A 189 -21.73 -3.97 7.04
CA ILE A 189 -21.02 -4.01 5.77
C ILE A 189 -20.28 -5.35 5.73
N GLY A 190 -20.37 -6.07 4.61
CA GLY A 190 -19.68 -7.34 4.37
C GLY A 190 -18.16 -7.18 4.44
N GLY A 191 -17.45 -8.27 4.71
CA GLY A 191 -15.98 -8.29 4.81
C GLY A 191 -15.38 -7.57 6.04
N LYS A 192 -16.10 -6.65 6.68
CA LYS A 192 -15.65 -6.02 7.93
C LYS A 192 -15.91 -6.94 9.12
N LYS A 193 -14.84 -7.32 9.85
CA LYS A 193 -14.99 -7.67 11.27
C LYS A 193 -15.71 -6.48 11.94
N VAL A 194 -16.85 -6.71 12.61
CA VAL A 194 -17.59 -5.67 13.33
C VAL A 194 -16.62 -4.82 14.15
N GLY A 195 -16.42 -3.55 13.76
CA GLY A 195 -15.44 -2.64 14.37
C GLY A 195 -14.15 -2.37 13.58
N SER A 196 -14.10 -2.63 12.26
CA SER A 196 -13.02 -2.13 11.39
C SER A 196 -12.82 -0.62 11.57
N ASP A 197 -11.59 -0.20 11.82
CA ASP A 197 -11.27 1.20 12.09
C ASP A 197 -11.39 2.03 10.80
N LEU A 198 -12.32 3.00 10.78
CA LEU A 198 -12.33 4.04 9.75
C LEU A 198 -11.04 4.85 9.88
N THR A 199 -10.42 5.18 8.76
CA THR A 199 -9.20 6.00 8.73
C THR A 199 -9.26 7.06 7.65
N THR A 200 -8.47 8.11 7.81
CA THR A 200 -8.23 9.15 6.80
C THR A 200 -6.77 9.52 6.82
N THR A 201 -6.34 10.38 5.90
CA THR A 201 -4.99 10.93 5.92
C THR A 201 -4.90 12.38 6.31
N VAL A 202 -3.86 12.67 7.09
CA VAL A 202 -3.48 14.02 7.49
C VAL A 202 -2.14 14.36 6.88
N ARG A 203 -2.13 15.47 6.14
CA ARG A 203 -0.91 16.01 5.53
C ARG A 203 -0.23 17.01 6.47
N THR A 204 1.05 16.77 6.75
CA THR A 204 1.94 17.66 7.49
C THR A 204 3.10 18.12 6.59
N THR A 205 3.24 19.43 6.41
CA THR A 205 4.42 20.00 5.75
C THR A 205 5.64 19.97 6.67
N ASN A 206 6.74 19.37 6.22
CA ASN A 206 8.02 19.35 6.91
C ASN A 206 9.12 20.04 6.06
N THR A 207 9.71 21.13 6.57
CA THR A 207 10.68 21.96 5.85
C THR A 207 12.12 21.66 6.26
N ALA A 208 13.09 22.10 5.46
CA ALA A 208 14.52 21.97 5.75
C ALA A 208 14.88 22.36 7.20
N GLY A 209 15.65 21.50 7.86
CA GLY A 209 16.10 21.66 9.25
C GLY A 209 15.11 21.17 10.32
N ASN A 210 13.92 20.70 9.93
CA ASN A 210 12.95 20.13 10.85
C ASN A 210 12.99 18.59 10.83
N THR A 211 12.66 18.01 11.98
CA THR A 211 12.45 16.57 12.14
C THR A 211 10.99 16.32 12.47
N TYR A 212 10.38 15.42 11.71
CA TYR A 212 9.05 14.88 11.98
C TYR A 212 9.18 13.52 12.67
N SER A 213 8.27 13.21 13.61
CA SER A 213 8.20 11.92 14.30
C SER A 213 6.77 11.38 14.27
N SER A 214 6.57 10.19 13.73
CA SER A 214 5.22 9.58 13.57
C SER A 214 4.50 9.27 14.89
N ASN A 215 5.22 9.28 16.02
CA ASN A 215 4.65 9.12 17.35
C ASN A 215 3.82 10.33 17.82
N GLN A 216 3.76 11.42 17.05
CA GLN A 216 3.09 12.66 17.46
C GLN A 216 1.77 12.97 16.73
N SER A 217 1.43 12.29 15.63
CA SER A 217 0.28 12.68 14.78
C SER A 217 -0.98 11.81 14.89
N SER A 218 -0.97 10.69 15.60
CA SER A 218 -2.07 9.71 15.56
C SER A 218 -3.22 9.95 16.55
N GLN A 219 -3.61 11.21 16.78
CA GLN A 219 -4.84 11.48 17.51
C GLN A 219 -6.05 11.19 16.62
N PRO A 220 -7.02 10.36 17.08
CA PRO A 220 -8.22 10.11 16.30
C PRO A 220 -8.98 11.40 16.01
N ILE A 221 -9.49 11.55 14.79
CA ILE A 221 -10.47 12.59 14.48
C ILE A 221 -11.83 12.09 14.96
N VAL A 222 -12.46 12.83 15.87
CA VAL A 222 -13.71 12.41 16.53
C VAL A 222 -14.89 13.24 16.04
N TYR A 223 -15.92 12.57 15.53
CA TYR A 223 -17.22 13.16 15.20
C TYR A 223 -18.31 12.57 16.10
N GLN A 224 -19.36 13.36 16.38
CA GLN A 224 -20.47 12.84 17.19
C GLN A 224 -21.44 11.98 16.38
N THR A 225 -21.56 12.25 15.08
CA THR A 225 -22.52 11.60 14.17
C THR A 225 -21.88 11.37 12.81
N TYR A 226 -22.35 10.38 12.07
CA TYR A 226 -21.91 10.11 10.70
C TYR A 226 -22.19 11.31 9.78
N GLU A 227 -23.33 11.99 9.92
CA GLU A 227 -23.66 13.16 9.10
C GLU A 227 -22.65 14.29 9.27
N GLN A 228 -22.18 14.54 10.50
CA GLN A 228 -21.11 15.53 10.76
C GLN A 228 -19.79 15.14 10.08
N ALA A 229 -19.42 13.86 10.12
CA ALA A 229 -18.21 13.37 9.47
C ALA A 229 -18.33 13.50 7.94
N ILE A 230 -19.45 13.03 7.38
CA ILE A 230 -19.75 13.13 5.95
C ILE A 230 -19.71 14.59 5.49
N ASP A 231 -20.38 15.51 6.18
CA ASP A 231 -20.38 16.93 5.82
C ASP A 231 -18.96 17.52 5.86
N ALA A 232 -18.15 17.15 6.85
CA ALA A 232 -16.77 17.61 6.95
C ALA A 232 -15.92 17.10 5.78
N PHE A 233 -15.91 15.78 5.54
CA PHE A 233 -15.09 15.16 4.50
C PHE A 233 -15.55 15.51 3.09
N VAL A 234 -16.85 15.53 2.81
CA VAL A 234 -17.38 15.90 1.48
C VAL A 234 -16.99 17.33 1.13
N ASN A 235 -17.17 18.28 2.05
CA ASN A 235 -16.83 19.67 1.79
C ASN A 235 -15.32 19.87 1.60
N ASP A 236 -14.50 19.26 2.46
CA ASP A 236 -13.04 19.38 2.38
C ASP A 236 -12.48 18.74 1.10
N THR A 237 -12.86 17.50 0.81
CA THR A 237 -12.40 16.73 -0.36
C THR A 237 -12.80 17.40 -1.66
N TYR A 238 -14.05 17.85 -1.77
CA TYR A 238 -14.51 18.56 -2.97
C TYR A 238 -13.74 19.87 -3.19
N ASN A 239 -13.51 20.66 -2.14
CA ASN A 239 -12.74 21.90 -2.24
C ASN A 239 -11.28 21.63 -2.66
N LYS A 240 -10.67 20.57 -2.12
CA LYS A 240 -9.30 20.15 -2.47
C LYS A 240 -9.19 19.66 -3.91
N GLU A 241 -10.15 18.87 -4.40
CA GLU A 241 -10.21 18.41 -5.79
C GLU A 241 -10.36 19.59 -6.75
N GLN A 242 -11.32 20.51 -6.50
CA GLN A 242 -11.56 21.66 -7.38
C GLN A 242 -10.40 22.66 -7.41
N SER A 243 -9.71 22.82 -6.28
CA SER A 243 -8.54 23.72 -6.18
C SER A 243 -7.24 23.09 -6.69
N GLY A 244 -7.22 21.77 -6.93
CA GLY A 244 -6.01 21.04 -7.32
C GLY A 244 -4.93 21.03 -6.23
N THR A 245 -5.35 21.08 -4.95
CA THR A 245 -4.41 21.16 -3.80
C THR A 245 -4.17 19.82 -3.13
N ALA A 246 -5.05 18.84 -3.33
CA ALA A 246 -4.85 17.47 -2.88
C ALA A 246 -3.96 16.67 -3.83
N TYR A 247 -3.27 15.70 -3.25
CA TYR A 247 -2.62 14.63 -3.98
C TYR A 247 -3.67 13.60 -4.39
N VAL A 248 -3.37 12.83 -5.44
CA VAL A 248 -4.33 11.84 -5.96
C VAL A 248 -4.60 10.76 -4.92
N GLU A 249 -3.60 10.36 -4.15
CA GLU A 249 -3.67 9.43 -3.01
C GLU A 249 -4.63 9.93 -1.93
N GLU A 250 -4.50 11.22 -1.57
CA GLU A 250 -5.38 11.83 -0.57
C GLU A 250 -6.82 11.92 -1.08
N LEU A 251 -7.03 12.16 -2.38
CA LEU A 251 -8.38 12.12 -2.96
C LEU A 251 -8.94 10.71 -2.96
N ALA A 252 -8.14 9.70 -3.35
CA ALA A 252 -8.54 8.30 -3.35
C ALA A 252 -9.06 7.86 -1.97
N GLU A 253 -8.26 8.06 -0.92
CA GLU A 253 -8.62 7.66 0.44
C GLU A 253 -9.80 8.44 1.00
N ASN A 254 -9.84 9.76 0.81
CA ASN A 254 -10.94 10.58 1.32
C ASN A 254 -12.27 10.21 0.66
N TYR A 255 -12.26 9.95 -0.65
CA TYR A 255 -13.45 9.46 -1.34
C TYR A 255 -13.84 8.05 -0.89
N GLY A 256 -12.88 7.16 -0.61
CA GLY A 256 -13.12 5.84 -0.02
C GLY A 256 -13.84 5.96 1.33
N LEU A 257 -13.29 6.77 2.24
CA LEU A 257 -13.87 7.04 3.55
C LEU A 257 -15.28 7.64 3.47
N ILE A 258 -15.51 8.61 2.58
CA ILE A 258 -16.86 9.19 2.38
C ILE A 258 -17.84 8.09 1.98
N GLY A 259 -17.42 7.18 1.08
CA GLY A 259 -18.17 6.00 0.69
C GLY A 259 -18.55 5.12 1.87
N GLU A 260 -17.57 4.70 2.65
CA GLU A 260 -17.77 3.89 3.84
C GLU A 260 -18.69 4.56 4.86
N LEU A 261 -18.50 5.85 5.14
CA LEU A 261 -19.36 6.62 6.06
C LEU A 261 -20.83 6.60 5.62
N TYR A 262 -21.11 6.65 4.31
CA TYR A 262 -22.48 6.51 3.81
C TYR A 262 -23.00 5.07 3.97
N MET A 263 -22.17 4.06 3.72
CA MET A 263 -22.55 2.66 3.89
C MET A 263 -22.89 2.33 5.35
N GLU A 264 -22.13 2.85 6.31
CA GLU A 264 -22.33 2.63 7.76
C GLU A 264 -23.72 3.09 8.25
N ILE A 265 -24.32 4.07 7.57
CA ILE A 265 -25.68 4.55 7.84
C ILE A 265 -26.74 4.06 6.83
N GLY A 266 -26.41 3.02 6.06
CA GLY A 266 -27.31 2.39 5.08
C GLY A 266 -27.67 3.26 3.87
N GLN A 267 -26.91 4.33 3.61
CA GLN A 267 -27.11 5.22 2.46
C GLN A 267 -26.32 4.74 1.24
N PHE A 268 -26.53 3.48 0.84
CA PHE A 268 -25.76 2.81 -0.21
C PHE A 268 -25.77 3.54 -1.56
N GLU A 269 -26.91 4.08 -1.99
CA GLU A 269 -26.97 4.85 -3.24
C GLU A 269 -26.06 6.09 -3.25
N LYS A 270 -25.82 6.71 -2.08
CA LYS A 270 -24.91 7.86 -1.96
C LYS A 270 -23.45 7.44 -1.85
N ALA A 271 -23.16 6.21 -1.45
CA ALA A 271 -21.81 5.67 -1.38
C ALA A 271 -21.22 5.37 -2.77
N ILE A 272 -22.06 5.08 -3.78
CA ILE A 272 -21.60 4.65 -5.11
C ILE A 272 -20.70 5.68 -5.80
N GLU A 273 -21.08 6.96 -5.82
CA GLU A 273 -20.27 8.00 -6.45
C GLU A 273 -18.90 8.22 -5.79
N PRO A 274 -18.81 8.43 -4.46
CA PRO A 274 -17.51 8.59 -3.80
C PRO A 274 -16.65 7.33 -3.91
N LEU A 275 -17.19 6.12 -3.70
CA LEU A 275 -16.42 4.87 -3.91
C LEU A 275 -15.95 4.73 -5.35
N GLY A 276 -16.79 5.10 -6.32
CA GLY A 276 -16.43 5.13 -7.73
C GLY A 276 -15.26 6.06 -8.04
N LYS A 277 -15.24 7.26 -7.46
CA LYS A 277 -14.10 8.18 -7.56
C LYS A 277 -12.85 7.66 -6.87
N ALA A 278 -13.00 7.01 -5.71
CA ALA A 278 -11.88 6.42 -4.99
C ALA A 278 -11.16 5.38 -5.86
N VAL A 279 -11.92 4.43 -6.43
CA VAL A 279 -11.41 3.42 -7.38
C VAL A 279 -10.73 4.08 -8.60
N GLU A 280 -11.33 5.13 -9.16
CA GLU A 280 -10.74 5.87 -10.29
C GLU A 280 -9.39 6.49 -9.93
N PHE A 281 -9.27 7.15 -8.78
CA PHE A 281 -8.01 7.76 -8.34
C PHE A 281 -6.96 6.73 -7.96
N MET A 282 -7.33 5.63 -7.31
CA MET A 282 -6.38 4.56 -7.00
C MET A 282 -5.81 3.93 -8.28
N ALA A 283 -6.64 3.71 -9.30
CA ALA A 283 -6.17 3.19 -10.58
C ALA A 283 -5.30 4.19 -11.36
N MET A 284 -5.41 5.49 -11.11
CA MET A 284 -4.46 6.47 -11.67
C MET A 284 -3.09 6.39 -11.02
N LEU A 285 -3.03 5.97 -9.75
CA LEU A 285 -1.78 5.84 -8.98
C LEU A 285 -1.04 4.58 -9.33
N ASP A 286 -1.72 3.44 -9.21
CA ASP A 286 -1.18 2.13 -9.51
C ASP A 286 -2.32 1.20 -9.97
N PRO A 287 -2.57 1.07 -11.28
CA PRO A 287 -3.68 0.27 -11.79
C PRO A 287 -3.53 -1.22 -11.50
N GLU A 288 -2.35 -1.69 -11.08
CA GLU A 288 -2.09 -3.09 -10.78
C GLU A 288 -2.10 -3.37 -9.27
N ASP A 289 -2.34 -2.36 -8.44
CA ASP A 289 -2.41 -2.52 -6.98
C ASP A 289 -3.67 -3.31 -6.59
N ILE A 290 -3.45 -4.49 -6.00
CA ILE A 290 -4.50 -5.36 -5.49
C ILE A 290 -5.37 -4.70 -4.42
N TYR A 291 -4.84 -3.70 -3.69
CA TYR A 291 -5.60 -2.98 -2.68
C TYR A 291 -6.73 -2.12 -3.27
N ILE A 292 -6.72 -1.87 -4.59
CA ILE A 292 -7.89 -1.29 -5.30
C ILE A 292 -9.12 -2.19 -5.16
N LEU A 293 -8.92 -3.51 -5.04
CA LEU A 293 -10.01 -4.47 -4.98
C LEU A 293 -10.82 -4.34 -3.68
N ASP A 294 -10.21 -3.93 -2.57
CA ASP A 294 -10.93 -3.64 -1.31
C ASP A 294 -11.96 -2.52 -1.50
N THR A 295 -11.52 -1.37 -2.02
CA THR A 295 -12.43 -0.26 -2.34
C THR A 295 -13.47 -0.64 -3.40
N SER A 296 -13.08 -1.51 -4.33
CA SER A 296 -14.00 -2.04 -5.35
C SER A 296 -15.05 -2.99 -4.75
N LEU A 297 -14.74 -3.74 -3.70
CA LEU A 297 -15.70 -4.57 -2.98
C LEU A 297 -16.72 -3.73 -2.20
N TYR A 298 -16.29 -2.64 -1.53
CA TYR A 298 -17.23 -1.66 -0.98
C TYR A 298 -18.16 -1.10 -2.06
N LEU A 299 -17.63 -0.78 -3.25
CA LEU A 299 -18.43 -0.30 -4.37
C LEU A 299 -19.45 -1.36 -4.83
N CYS A 300 -19.03 -2.62 -4.96
CA CYS A 300 -19.90 -3.74 -5.30
C CYS A 300 -21.02 -3.88 -4.29
N GLU A 301 -20.70 -3.88 -3.01
CA GLU A 301 -21.66 -4.02 -1.93
C GLU A 301 -22.66 -2.85 -1.91
N ALA A 302 -22.17 -1.62 -2.06
CA ALA A 302 -23.04 -0.46 -2.16
C ALA A 302 -24.01 -0.59 -3.35
N MET A 303 -23.54 -1.06 -4.50
CA MET A 303 -24.38 -1.29 -5.68
C MET A 303 -25.43 -2.39 -5.48
N ILE A 304 -25.03 -3.53 -4.90
CA ILE A 304 -25.88 -4.70 -4.63
C ILE A 304 -26.95 -4.36 -3.57
N SER A 305 -26.59 -3.57 -2.57
CA SER A 305 -27.46 -3.18 -1.46
C SER A 305 -28.47 -2.09 -1.82
N THR A 306 -28.40 -1.51 -3.02
CA THR A 306 -29.43 -0.57 -3.50
C THR A 306 -30.73 -1.27 -3.87
N ASN A 307 -31.82 -0.49 -3.99
CA ASN A 307 -33.08 -0.98 -4.58
C ASN A 307 -33.15 -0.78 -6.11
N VAL A 308 -32.01 -0.59 -6.79
CA VAL A 308 -31.93 -0.28 -8.21
C VAL A 308 -31.39 -1.49 -8.98
N PRO A 309 -32.23 -2.25 -9.73
CA PRO A 309 -31.79 -3.49 -10.38
C PRO A 309 -30.62 -3.34 -11.35
N GLU A 310 -30.46 -2.17 -11.98
CA GLU A 310 -29.31 -1.88 -12.83
C GLU A 310 -28.00 -1.87 -12.04
N TYR A 311 -27.97 -1.22 -10.87
CA TYR A 311 -26.79 -1.21 -10.01
C TYR A 311 -26.51 -2.59 -9.43
N GLN A 312 -27.54 -3.32 -8.99
CA GLN A 312 -27.36 -4.68 -8.49
C GLN A 312 -26.71 -5.60 -9.53
N ASN A 313 -27.15 -5.54 -10.79
CA ASN A 313 -26.54 -6.31 -11.87
C ASN A 313 -25.09 -5.91 -12.14
N ILE A 314 -24.77 -4.61 -12.09
CA ILE A 314 -23.40 -4.12 -12.26
C ILE A 314 -22.51 -4.61 -11.12
N GLY A 315 -22.96 -4.44 -9.86
CA GLY A 315 -22.22 -4.88 -8.68
C GLY A 315 -21.96 -6.39 -8.68
N ASN A 316 -22.96 -7.21 -9.03
CA ASN A 316 -22.78 -8.66 -9.16
C ASN A 316 -21.75 -9.03 -10.23
N ASN A 317 -21.80 -8.39 -11.41
CA ASN A 317 -20.84 -8.66 -12.47
C ASN A 317 -19.42 -8.25 -12.07
N LEU A 318 -19.27 -7.08 -11.45
CA LEU A 318 -17.97 -6.60 -10.95
C LEU A 318 -17.41 -7.53 -9.86
N THR A 319 -18.26 -8.03 -8.98
CA THR A 319 -17.86 -9.00 -7.95
C THR A 319 -17.30 -10.28 -8.57
N VAL A 320 -17.93 -10.80 -9.63
CA VAL A 320 -17.41 -11.95 -10.38
C VAL A 320 -16.06 -11.63 -11.04
N GLU A 321 -15.87 -10.42 -11.56
CA GLU A 321 -14.59 -9.98 -12.12
C GLU A 321 -13.50 -9.92 -11.05
N ILE A 322 -13.79 -9.40 -9.86
CA ILE A 322 -12.87 -9.38 -8.72
C ILE A 322 -12.43 -10.81 -8.34
N ILE A 323 -13.37 -11.76 -8.25
CA ILE A 323 -13.05 -13.17 -8.01
C ILE A 323 -12.10 -13.74 -9.08
N ASN A 324 -12.34 -13.40 -10.35
CA ASN A 324 -11.49 -13.86 -11.46
C ASN A 324 -10.08 -13.27 -11.44
N ILE A 325 -9.87 -12.13 -10.77
CA ILE A 325 -8.55 -11.52 -10.53
C ILE A 325 -7.88 -12.16 -9.32
N LEU A 326 -8.60 -12.29 -8.20
CA LEU A 326 -8.06 -12.77 -6.93
C LEU A 326 -7.67 -14.24 -6.96
N LEU A 327 -8.40 -15.11 -7.67
CA LEU A 327 -8.11 -16.54 -7.70
C LEU A 327 -6.74 -16.88 -8.32
N PRO A 328 -6.36 -16.35 -9.51
CA PRO A 328 -5.01 -16.48 -10.02
C PRO A 328 -3.94 -15.94 -9.06
N GLU A 329 -4.17 -14.75 -8.49
CA GLU A 329 -3.22 -14.11 -7.58
C GLU A 329 -2.99 -14.96 -6.32
N LEU A 330 -4.05 -15.48 -5.71
CA LEU A 330 -3.97 -16.41 -4.58
C LEU A 330 -3.07 -17.60 -4.89
N ASN A 331 -3.19 -18.19 -6.09
CA ASN A 331 -2.36 -19.33 -6.48
C ASN A 331 -0.88 -18.96 -6.62
N GLU A 332 -0.58 -17.74 -7.09
CA GLU A 332 0.79 -17.22 -7.16
C GLU A 332 1.37 -17.02 -5.76
N TYR A 333 0.65 -16.33 -4.86
CA TYR A 333 1.09 -16.13 -3.47
C TYR A 333 1.25 -17.45 -2.70
N ILE A 334 0.36 -18.42 -2.90
CA ILE A 334 0.52 -19.77 -2.31
C ILE A 334 1.80 -20.44 -2.83
N SER A 335 2.11 -20.29 -4.12
CA SER A 335 3.35 -20.83 -4.70
C SER A 335 4.59 -20.16 -4.12
N GLU A 336 4.57 -18.82 -3.98
CA GLU A 336 5.68 -18.08 -3.36
C GLU A 336 5.84 -18.42 -1.87
N TYR A 337 4.73 -18.57 -1.15
CA TYR A 337 4.73 -18.96 0.27
C TYR A 337 5.34 -20.35 0.46
N ASN A 338 4.91 -21.34 -0.33
CA ASN A 338 5.48 -22.67 -0.28
C ASN A 338 6.96 -22.68 -0.65
N TYR A 339 7.39 -21.82 -1.57
CA TYR A 339 8.80 -21.64 -1.89
C TYR A 339 9.55 -21.06 -0.68
N ALA A 340 9.07 -19.98 -0.06
CA ALA A 340 9.69 -19.40 1.13
C ALA A 340 9.85 -20.44 2.26
N MET A 341 8.80 -21.21 2.53
CA MET A 341 8.81 -22.31 3.51
C MET A 341 9.81 -23.42 3.15
N GLN A 342 9.93 -23.79 1.87
CA GLN A 342 10.91 -24.80 1.42
C GLN A 342 12.35 -24.37 1.71
N TYR A 343 12.63 -23.07 1.65
CA TYR A 343 13.95 -22.50 1.88
C TYR A 343 14.14 -21.96 3.30
N GLU A 344 13.23 -22.26 4.23
CA GLU A 344 13.29 -21.82 5.63
C GLU A 344 13.47 -20.28 5.74
N ASP A 345 12.85 -19.53 4.82
CA ASP A 345 12.82 -18.07 4.86
C ASP A 345 11.58 -17.61 5.64
N ASP A 346 11.63 -17.78 6.96
CA ASP A 346 10.51 -17.49 7.87
C ASP A 346 10.06 -16.03 7.78
N ASP A 347 10.99 -15.08 7.56
CA ASP A 347 10.66 -13.66 7.44
C ASP A 347 9.86 -13.38 6.16
N TRP A 348 10.23 -13.99 5.03
CA TRP A 348 9.46 -13.85 3.79
C TRP A 348 8.13 -14.60 3.84
N ALA A 349 8.12 -15.80 4.43
CA ALA A 349 6.89 -16.56 4.64
C ALA A 349 5.89 -15.78 5.52
N TRP A 350 6.38 -15.11 6.57
CA TRP A 350 5.58 -14.24 7.43
C TRP A 350 5.04 -13.02 6.67
N ASP A 351 5.86 -12.35 5.86
CA ASP A 351 5.40 -11.24 5.01
C ASP A 351 4.27 -11.70 4.06
N LEU A 352 4.43 -12.86 3.40
CA LEU A 352 3.43 -13.41 2.47
C LEU A 352 2.12 -13.84 3.16
N CYS A 353 2.16 -14.17 4.47
CA CYS A 353 0.94 -14.48 5.21
C CYS A 353 -0.02 -13.27 5.26
N TYR A 354 0.48 -12.02 5.32
CA TYR A 354 -0.40 -10.85 5.28
C TYR A 354 -1.17 -10.76 3.97
N ASP A 355 -0.47 -10.86 2.84
CA ASP A 355 -1.10 -10.79 1.52
C ASP A 355 -2.09 -11.95 1.31
N LEU A 356 -1.75 -13.14 1.82
CA LEU A 356 -2.65 -14.30 1.79
C LEU A 356 -3.89 -14.08 2.66
N VAL A 357 -3.77 -13.46 3.84
CA VAL A 357 -4.95 -13.09 4.65
C VAL A 357 -5.85 -12.16 3.86
N ASP A 358 -5.31 -11.05 3.35
CA ASP A 358 -6.09 -10.03 2.62
C ASP A 358 -6.80 -10.63 1.40
N ILE A 359 -6.09 -11.39 0.56
CA ILE A 359 -6.67 -12.03 -0.63
C ILE A 359 -7.81 -12.98 -0.26
N ASN A 360 -7.64 -13.77 0.81
CA ASN A 360 -8.67 -14.70 1.26
C ASN A 360 -9.86 -13.96 1.89
N GLU A 361 -9.66 -12.89 2.66
CA GLU A 361 -10.76 -12.06 3.19
C GLU A 361 -11.57 -11.41 2.04
N TYR A 362 -10.88 -10.90 1.01
CA TYR A 362 -11.52 -10.33 -0.18
C TYR A 362 -12.30 -11.37 -0.99
N LEU A 363 -11.75 -12.58 -1.16
CA LEU A 363 -12.47 -13.69 -1.81
C LEU A 363 -13.69 -14.11 -0.99
N GLY A 364 -13.55 -14.21 0.33
CA GLY A 364 -14.64 -14.50 1.24
C GLY A 364 -15.79 -13.50 1.08
N TRP A 365 -15.47 -12.20 1.11
CA TRP A 365 -16.44 -11.12 0.94
C TRP A 365 -17.08 -11.13 -0.45
N ALA A 366 -16.29 -11.33 -1.51
CA ALA A 366 -16.82 -11.40 -2.86
C ALA A 366 -17.83 -12.55 -3.03
N TYR A 367 -17.56 -13.73 -2.45
CA TYR A 367 -18.52 -14.84 -2.48
C TYR A 367 -19.73 -14.60 -1.58
N GLU A 368 -19.58 -13.91 -0.45
CA GLU A 368 -20.69 -13.47 0.40
C GLU A 368 -21.66 -12.55 -0.36
N LEU A 369 -21.13 -11.58 -1.11
CA LEU A 369 -21.92 -10.66 -1.95
C LEU A 369 -22.70 -11.39 -3.05
N LEU A 370 -22.20 -12.54 -3.51
CA LEU A 370 -22.87 -13.41 -4.48
C LEU A 370 -23.77 -14.48 -3.81
N GLU A 371 -24.00 -14.37 -2.50
CA GLU A 371 -24.78 -15.32 -1.68
C GLU A 371 -24.26 -16.77 -1.74
N ASN A 372 -22.97 -16.96 -1.99
CA ASN A 372 -22.29 -18.26 -1.99
C ASN A 372 -21.54 -18.48 -0.67
N TYR A 373 -22.31 -18.58 0.41
CA TYR A 373 -21.77 -18.65 1.78
C TYR A 373 -20.84 -19.84 2.02
N ASP A 374 -21.09 -21.00 1.40
CA ASP A 374 -20.21 -22.16 1.53
C ASP A 374 -18.79 -21.86 1.03
N LYS A 375 -18.67 -21.09 -0.06
CA LYS A 375 -17.36 -20.64 -0.56
C LYS A 375 -16.80 -19.48 0.26
N ALA A 376 -17.65 -18.55 0.69
CA ALA A 376 -17.22 -17.46 1.56
C ALA A 376 -16.54 -18.00 2.84
N ASP A 377 -17.20 -18.94 3.52
CA ASP A 377 -16.71 -19.60 4.73
C ASP A 377 -15.40 -20.36 4.50
N GLU A 378 -15.22 -20.99 3.34
CA GLU A 378 -13.96 -21.65 2.96
C GLU A 378 -12.80 -20.66 2.91
N PHE A 379 -12.98 -19.51 2.26
CA PHE A 379 -11.94 -18.48 2.15
C PHE A 379 -11.69 -17.78 3.48
N TYR A 380 -12.72 -17.48 4.27
CA TYR A 380 -12.52 -16.93 5.62
C TYR A 380 -11.77 -17.91 6.53
N ALA A 381 -12.02 -19.21 6.43
CA ALA A 381 -11.25 -20.20 7.18
C ALA A 381 -9.77 -20.26 6.75
N TRP A 382 -9.47 -20.05 5.46
CA TRP A 382 -8.08 -19.93 4.99
C TRP A 382 -7.42 -18.64 5.47
N ALA A 383 -8.15 -17.52 5.49
CA ALA A 383 -7.65 -16.28 6.08
C ALA A 383 -7.27 -16.49 7.56
N ASP A 384 -8.17 -17.08 8.37
CA ASP A 384 -7.89 -17.42 9.77
C ASP A 384 -6.69 -18.37 9.93
N GLU A 385 -6.51 -19.32 9.00
CA GLU A 385 -5.36 -20.22 9.00
C GLU A 385 -4.03 -19.48 8.79
N TYR A 386 -3.97 -18.54 7.84
CA TYR A 386 -2.77 -17.74 7.61
C TYR A 386 -2.53 -16.70 8.72
N ASP A 387 -3.59 -16.06 9.21
CA ASP A 387 -3.52 -15.10 10.34
C ASP A 387 -2.96 -15.77 11.60
N SER A 388 -3.31 -17.04 11.85
CA SER A 388 -2.77 -17.80 13.00
C SER A 388 -1.25 -18.04 12.96
N ARG A 389 -0.60 -17.74 11.82
CA ARG A 389 0.85 -17.88 11.60
C ARG A 389 1.60 -16.54 11.72
N LEU A 390 0.88 -15.42 11.85
CA LEU A 390 1.43 -14.08 12.08
C LEU A 390 1.74 -13.85 13.56
#